data_AF-A0A2E5HQX7-F1
#
_entry.id   AF-A0A2E5HQX7-F1
#
_cell.length_a   1.000
_cell.length_b   1.000
_cell.length_c   1.000
_cell.angle_alpha   90.00
_cell.angle_beta   90.00
_cell.angle_gamma   90.00
#
_symmetry.space_group_name_H-M   'P 1'
#
loop_
_entity.id
_entity.type
_entity.pdbx_description
1 polymer ?
#
loop_
_entity_poly.entity_id
_entity_poly.type
_entity_poly.pdbx_seq_one_letter_code
_entity_poly.pdbx_strand_id
1 'polypeptide(L)'
;MTTTTYTLTPTERYKLLAVINVIIPAFLSGVFLIGQHFGPSLMTMAHYDAYMEVHPDDFDATATMANRVLPRQAVVLWNDFIEDNPIDGEAYVRRAWVKQQRLLDEEGARDDFAEACRLGMERACDFARGRLPPH
;
A
#
# COMPACT_ATOMS: atom_id res chain seq x y z
N MET A 1 -25.01 -45.85 -19.85
CA MET A 1 -24.26 -44.95 -18.95
C MET A 1 -24.06 -45.69 -17.64
N THR A 2 -22.82 -46.10 -17.35
CA THR A 2 -22.46 -46.80 -16.11
C THR A 2 -22.11 -45.76 -15.05
N THR A 3 -22.95 -45.63 -14.04
CA THR A 3 -22.71 -44.76 -12.89
C THR A 3 -21.86 -45.53 -11.88
N THR A 4 -20.55 -45.26 -11.85
CA THR A 4 -19.65 -45.84 -10.84
C THR A 4 -19.91 -45.16 -9.50
N THR A 5 -20.48 -45.89 -8.54
CA THR A 5 -20.67 -45.42 -7.16
C THR A 5 -19.35 -45.52 -6.40
N TYR A 6 -18.63 -44.41 -6.30
CA TYR A 6 -17.42 -44.34 -5.48
C TYR A 6 -17.79 -44.42 -4.01
N THR A 7 -17.50 -45.54 -3.36
CA THR A 7 -17.77 -45.76 -1.94
C THR A 7 -16.48 -45.52 -1.16
N LEU A 8 -16.38 -44.36 -0.52
CA LEU A 8 -15.24 -44.01 0.32
C LEU A 8 -15.07 -45.02 1.46
N THR A 9 -13.85 -45.54 1.62
CA THR A 9 -13.47 -46.38 2.76
C THR A 9 -13.53 -45.57 4.06
N PRO A 10 -13.69 -46.22 5.23
CA PRO A 10 -13.74 -45.53 6.51
C PRO A 10 -12.55 -44.58 6.71
N THR A 11 -11.34 -45.01 6.35
CA THR A 11 -10.11 -44.21 6.46
C THR A 11 -10.13 -42.97 5.56
N GLU A 12 -10.64 -43.07 4.34
CA GLU A 12 -10.78 -41.92 3.44
C GLU A 12 -11.85 -40.94 3.94
N ARG A 13 -12.94 -41.45 4.54
CA ARG A 13 -13.95 -40.61 5.19
C ARG A 13 -13.36 -39.83 6.37
N TYR A 14 -12.54 -40.47 7.21
CA TYR A 14 -11.86 -39.78 8.31
C TYR A 14 -10.89 -38.70 7.84
N LYS A 15 -10.12 -38.97 6.77
CA LYS A 15 -9.23 -37.96 6.16
C LYS A 15 -10.03 -36.78 5.61
N LEU A 16 -11.12 -37.05 4.90
CA LEU A 16 -11.98 -36.02 4.33
C LEU A 16 -12.65 -35.17 5.43
N LEU A 17 -13.16 -35.81 6.49
CA LEU A 17 -13.74 -35.13 7.64
C LEU A 17 -12.71 -34.29 8.40
N ALA A 18 -11.47 -34.78 8.54
CA ALA A 18 -10.38 -34.01 9.15
C ALA A 18 -10.02 -32.77 8.31
N VAL A 19 -9.97 -32.90 6.98
CA VAL A 19 -9.74 -31.76 6.09
C VAL A 19 -10.86 -30.72 6.22
N ILE A 20 -12.12 -31.15 6.16
CA ILE A 20 -13.28 -30.24 6.17
C ILE A 20 -13.51 -29.59 7.53
N ASN A 21 -13.40 -30.35 8.63
CA ASN A 21 -13.82 -29.86 9.95
C ASN A 21 -12.67 -29.34 10.81
N VAL A 22 -11.41 -29.65 10.47
CA VAL A 22 -10.25 -29.24 11.27
C VAL A 22 -9.33 -28.35 10.47
N ILE A 23 -8.94 -28.76 9.26
CA ILE A 23 -7.93 -28.04 8.48
C ILE A 23 -8.50 -26.77 7.84
N ILE A 24 -9.64 -26.86 7.13
CA ILE A 24 -10.27 -25.69 6.48
C ILE A 24 -10.65 -24.61 7.51
N PRO A 25 -11.30 -24.93 8.65
CA PRO A 25 -11.65 -23.92 9.64
C PRO A 25 -10.41 -23.33 10.31
N ALA A 26 -9.38 -24.13 10.62
CA ALA A 26 -8.13 -23.60 11.20
C ALA A 26 -7.41 -22.64 10.24
N PHE A 27 -7.41 -22.93 8.94
CA PHE A 27 -6.87 -22.01 7.93
C PHE A 27 -7.70 -20.73 7.80
N LEU A 28 -9.04 -20.84 7.75
CA LEU A 28 -9.93 -19.68 7.67
C LEU A 28 -9.89 -18.83 8.94
N SER A 29 -9.85 -19.44 10.12
CA SER A 29 -9.68 -18.76 11.40
C SER A 29 -8.29 -18.14 11.54
N GLY A 30 -7.24 -18.80 11.03
CA GLY A 30 -5.89 -18.26 10.98
C GLY A 30 -5.79 -17.02 10.08
N VAL A 31 -6.33 -17.08 8.86
CA VAL A 31 -6.39 -15.93 7.94
C VAL A 31 -7.23 -14.79 8.53
N PHE A 32 -8.34 -15.11 9.20
CA PHE A 32 -9.19 -14.14 9.89
C PHE A 32 -8.47 -13.47 11.08
N LEU A 33 -7.76 -14.25 11.92
CA LEU A 33 -6.98 -13.74 13.04
C LEU A 33 -5.74 -12.94 12.58
N ILE A 34 -5.08 -13.35 11.49
CA ILE A 34 -4.00 -12.60 10.85
C ILE A 34 -4.55 -11.27 10.32
N GLY A 35 -5.73 -11.24 9.72
CA GLY A 35 -6.39 -10.00 9.30
C GLY A 35 -6.74 -9.06 10.46
N GLN A 36 -7.02 -9.59 11.66
CA GLN A 36 -7.28 -8.78 12.86
C GLN A 36 -5.99 -8.35 13.59
N HIS A 37 -4.87 -9.05 13.40
CA HIS A 37 -3.61 -8.82 14.12
C HIS A 37 -2.56 -8.03 13.29
N PHE A 38 -2.60 -8.11 11.95
CA PHE A 38 -1.68 -7.41 11.03
C PHE A 38 -2.26 -6.10 10.44
N GLY A 39 -3.41 -5.66 10.95
CA GLY A 39 -3.97 -4.33 10.70
C GLY A 39 -4.54 -4.11 9.29
N PRO A 40 -5.10 -2.91 9.03
CA PRO A 40 -5.71 -2.52 7.75
C PRO A 40 -4.82 -2.72 6.53
N SER A 41 -3.51 -2.94 6.70
CA SER A 41 -2.47 -3.08 5.67
C SER A 41 -2.82 -4.06 4.53
N LEU A 42 -3.21 -5.30 4.83
CA LEU A 42 -3.44 -6.33 3.79
C LEU A 42 -4.73 -6.10 3.00
N MET A 43 -5.82 -5.76 3.70
CA MET A 43 -7.09 -5.42 3.04
C MET A 43 -6.97 -4.13 2.23
N THR A 44 -6.21 -3.15 2.72
CA THR A 44 -6.00 -1.89 2.00
C THR A 44 -5.08 -2.07 0.78
N MET A 45 -4.10 -2.98 0.84
CA MET A 45 -3.32 -3.38 -0.34
C MET A 45 -4.20 -4.07 -1.39
N ALA A 46 -5.07 -4.99 -1.00
CA ALA A 46 -5.99 -5.64 -1.93
C ALA A 46 -6.94 -4.63 -2.60
N HIS A 47 -7.41 -3.62 -1.87
CA HIS A 47 -8.20 -2.52 -2.45
C HIS A 47 -7.37 -1.64 -3.39
N TYR A 48 -6.08 -1.43 -3.10
CA TYR A 48 -5.16 -0.69 -3.96
C TYR A 48 -4.94 -1.42 -5.30
N ASP A 49 -4.63 -2.71 -5.27
CA ASP A 49 -4.42 -3.51 -6.48
C ASP A 49 -5.68 -3.54 -7.35
N ALA A 50 -6.85 -3.79 -6.74
CA ALA A 50 -8.13 -3.76 -7.45
C ALA A 50 -8.47 -2.38 -8.02
N TYR A 51 -8.09 -1.29 -7.35
CA TYR A 51 -8.30 0.06 -7.85
C TYR A 51 -7.44 0.33 -9.09
N MET A 52 -6.16 -0.07 -9.07
CA MET A 52 -5.22 0.08 -10.18
C MET A 52 -5.65 -0.71 -11.42
N GLU A 53 -6.29 -1.87 -11.25
CA GLU A 53 -6.86 -2.63 -12.37
C GLU A 53 -7.99 -1.90 -13.09
N VAL A 54 -8.80 -1.12 -12.35
CA VAL A 54 -9.97 -0.42 -12.89
C VAL A 54 -9.62 0.99 -13.38
N HIS A 55 -8.63 1.64 -12.75
CA HIS A 55 -8.24 3.02 -13.00
C HIS A 55 -6.72 3.17 -13.23
N PRO A 56 -6.17 2.54 -14.28
CA PRO A 56 -4.72 2.51 -14.50
C PRO A 56 -4.10 3.90 -14.73
N ASP A 57 -4.90 4.86 -15.20
CA ASP A 57 -4.44 6.20 -15.56
C ASP A 57 -4.73 7.25 -14.47
N ASP A 58 -5.40 6.88 -13.37
CA ASP A 58 -5.72 7.82 -12.27
C ASP A 58 -4.56 7.92 -11.27
N PHE A 59 -3.51 8.62 -11.71
CA PHE A 59 -2.30 8.82 -10.91
C PHE A 59 -2.61 9.55 -9.59
N ASP A 60 -3.47 10.57 -9.60
CA ASP A 60 -3.77 11.38 -8.41
C ASP A 60 -4.44 10.57 -7.30
N ALA A 61 -5.44 9.76 -7.66
CA ALA A 61 -6.09 8.87 -6.70
C ALA A 61 -5.12 7.79 -6.21
N THR A 62 -4.36 7.20 -7.13
CA THR A 62 -3.34 6.19 -6.83
C THR A 62 -2.30 6.70 -5.84
N ALA A 63 -1.73 7.87 -6.10
CA ALA A 63 -0.71 8.48 -5.27
C ALA A 63 -1.30 8.90 -3.91
N THR A 64 -2.54 9.40 -3.87
CA THR A 64 -3.24 9.72 -2.63
C THR A 64 -3.44 8.47 -1.75
N MET A 65 -3.79 7.33 -2.35
CA MET A 65 -3.92 6.07 -1.64
C MET A 65 -2.55 5.56 -1.18
N ALA A 66 -1.56 5.53 -2.07
CA ALA A 66 -0.21 5.07 -1.76
C ALA A 66 0.39 5.88 -0.60
N ASN A 67 0.24 7.21 -0.59
CA ASN A 67 0.74 8.09 0.48
C ASN A 67 0.23 7.69 1.87
N ARG A 68 -0.97 7.11 1.96
CA ARG A 68 -1.62 6.75 3.23
C ARG A 68 -1.24 5.35 3.71
N VAL A 69 -1.05 4.42 2.78
CA VAL A 69 -1.06 2.98 3.04
C VAL A 69 0.29 2.33 2.74
N LEU A 70 0.98 2.84 1.73
CA LEU A 70 2.16 2.23 1.11
C LEU A 70 3.24 3.28 0.88
N PRO A 71 3.85 3.83 1.95
CA PRO A 71 4.71 5.00 1.84
C PRO A 71 5.98 4.77 1.02
N ARG A 72 6.49 3.53 0.96
CA ARG A 72 7.64 3.21 0.11
C ARG A 72 7.24 3.21 -1.37
N GLN A 73 6.11 2.61 -1.70
CA GLN A 73 5.57 2.60 -3.06
C GLN A 73 5.17 4.00 -3.51
N ALA A 74 4.63 4.82 -2.60
CA ALA A 74 4.34 6.22 -2.86
C ALA A 74 5.59 7.01 -3.28
N VAL A 75 6.72 6.81 -2.59
CA VAL A 75 7.97 7.47 -2.99
C VAL A 75 8.41 7.03 -4.39
N VAL A 76 8.27 5.75 -4.75
CA VAL A 76 8.57 5.26 -6.10
C VAL A 76 7.67 5.92 -7.14
N LEU A 77 6.34 5.93 -6.91
CA LEU A 77 5.38 6.59 -7.80
C LEU A 77 5.70 8.07 -8.02
N TRP A 78 6.06 8.79 -6.96
CA TRP A 78 6.46 10.19 -7.07
C TRP A 78 7.80 10.36 -7.77
N ASN A 79 8.75 9.43 -7.61
CA ASN A 79 10.01 9.45 -8.37
C ASN A 79 9.72 9.36 -9.87
N ASP A 80 8.96 8.34 -10.29
CA ASP A 80 8.62 8.12 -11.69
C ASP A 80 7.89 9.35 -12.27
N PHE A 81 6.93 9.91 -11.52
CA PHE A 81 6.22 11.13 -11.94
C PHE A 81 7.14 12.34 -12.09
N ILE A 82 8.10 12.52 -11.17
CA ILE A 82 9.06 13.63 -11.18
C ILE A 82 10.08 13.48 -12.32
N GLU A 83 10.45 12.25 -12.68
CA GLU A 83 11.30 11.99 -13.85
C GLU A 83 10.66 12.52 -15.14
N ASP A 84 9.35 12.30 -15.29
CA ASP A 84 8.58 12.82 -16.43
C ASP A 84 8.22 14.32 -16.28
N ASN A 85 8.05 14.81 -15.03
CA ASN A 85 7.57 16.16 -14.72
C ASN A 85 8.51 16.89 -13.73
N PRO A 86 9.77 17.18 -14.12
CA PRO A 86 10.80 17.64 -13.19
C PRO A 86 10.58 19.06 -12.65
N ILE A 87 9.64 19.82 -13.25
CA ILE A 87 9.30 21.19 -12.82
C ILE A 87 8.03 21.25 -11.95
N ASP A 88 7.39 20.11 -11.69
CA ASP A 88 6.20 20.04 -10.85
C ASP A 88 6.59 20.14 -9.36
N GLY A 89 6.56 21.36 -8.82
CA GLY A 89 6.88 21.60 -7.41
C GLY A 89 5.91 20.93 -6.42
N GLU A 90 4.66 20.65 -6.82
CA GLU A 90 3.69 19.97 -5.96
C GLU A 90 4.06 18.49 -5.81
N ALA A 91 4.57 17.85 -6.87
CA ALA A 91 5.06 16.47 -6.80
C ALA A 91 6.20 16.32 -5.77
N TYR A 92 7.15 17.26 -5.76
CA TYR A 92 8.20 17.30 -4.73
C TYR A 92 7.63 17.47 -3.32
N VAL A 93 6.67 18.39 -3.13
CA VAL A 93 5.98 18.56 -1.82
C VAL A 93 5.31 17.27 -1.37
N ARG A 94 4.63 16.56 -2.27
CA ARG A 94 3.93 15.32 -1.95
C ARG A 94 4.90 14.21 -1.56
N ARG A 95 6.01 14.06 -2.29
CA ARG A 95 7.07 13.12 -1.94
C ARG A 95 7.71 13.46 -0.59
N ALA A 96 7.96 14.74 -0.33
CA ALA A 96 8.52 15.24 0.93
C ALA A 96 7.65 14.88 2.13
N TRP A 97 6.33 15.08 2.02
CA TRP A 97 5.39 14.73 3.09
C TRP A 97 5.40 13.24 3.41
N VAL A 98 5.46 12.38 2.40
CA VAL A 98 5.56 10.93 2.59
C VAL A 98 6.86 10.57 3.32
N LYS A 99 8.00 11.10 2.85
CA LYS A 99 9.30 10.87 3.48
C LYS A 99 9.31 11.29 4.95
N GLN A 100 8.85 12.51 5.24
CA GLN A 100 8.85 13.06 6.60
C GLN A 100 7.85 12.34 7.53
N GLN A 101 6.58 12.25 7.16
CA GLN A 101 5.53 11.78 8.07
C GLN A 101 5.43 10.26 8.16
N ARG A 102 5.82 9.54 7.10
CA ARG A 102 5.59 8.09 7.01
C ARG A 102 6.87 7.26 7.06
N LEU A 103 7.99 7.83 6.59
CA LEU A 103 9.28 7.14 6.56
C LEU A 103 10.28 7.70 7.56
N LEU A 104 9.97 8.83 8.22
CA LEU A 104 10.87 9.55 9.13
C LEU A 104 12.21 9.93 8.47
N ASP A 105 12.20 10.09 7.15
CA ASP A 105 13.32 10.56 6.34
C ASP A 105 13.28 12.09 6.26
N GLU A 106 13.71 12.75 7.34
CA GLU A 106 13.69 14.20 7.46
C GLU A 106 14.66 14.89 6.49
N GLU A 107 15.82 14.28 6.25
CA GLU A 107 16.83 14.82 5.33
C GLU A 107 16.31 14.75 3.88
N GLY A 108 15.86 13.57 3.45
CA GLY A 108 15.30 13.40 2.12
C GLY A 108 14.01 14.20 1.88
N ALA A 109 13.22 14.47 2.93
CA ALA A 109 12.09 15.38 2.84
C ALA A 109 12.52 16.84 2.71
N ARG A 110 13.56 17.27 3.44
CA ARG A 110 14.09 18.63 3.36
C ARG A 110 14.62 18.94 1.98
N ASP A 111 15.31 17.99 1.35
CA ASP A 111 15.79 18.12 -0.02
C ASP A 111 14.64 18.32 -1.01
N ASP A 112 13.58 17.51 -0.89
CA ASP A 112 12.39 17.66 -1.72
C ASP A 112 11.68 19.00 -1.49
N PHE A 113 11.55 19.46 -0.25
CA PHE A 113 10.99 20.78 0.04
C PHE A 113 11.86 21.93 -0.48
N ALA A 114 13.18 21.78 -0.45
CA ALA A 114 14.11 22.77 -1.00
C ALA A 114 13.94 22.89 -2.52
N GLU A 115 13.76 21.76 -3.19
CA GLU A 115 13.52 21.75 -4.64
C GLU A 115 12.15 22.33 -5.00
N ALA A 116 11.09 21.97 -4.26
CA ALA A 116 9.78 22.61 -4.41
C ALA A 116 9.85 24.14 -4.21
N CYS A 117 10.60 24.59 -3.20
CA CYS A 117 10.85 26.01 -2.97
C CYS A 117 11.56 26.67 -4.15
N ARG A 118 12.58 26.02 -4.72
CA ARG A 118 13.30 26.49 -5.91
C ARG A 118 12.37 26.63 -7.13
N LEU A 119 11.37 25.76 -7.22
CA LEU A 119 10.32 25.77 -8.26
C LEU A 119 9.18 26.77 -7.98
N GLY A 120 9.28 27.58 -6.91
CA GLY A 120 8.32 28.64 -6.60
C GLY A 120 7.23 28.25 -5.60
N MET A 121 7.28 27.07 -4.99
CA MET A 121 6.36 26.70 -3.91
C MET A 121 6.76 27.39 -2.59
N GLU A 122 6.29 28.60 -2.37
CA GLU A 122 6.64 29.41 -1.19
C GLU A 122 6.39 28.67 0.14
N ARG A 123 5.30 27.90 0.24
CA ARG A 123 4.98 27.11 1.43
C ARG A 123 6.05 26.05 1.73
N ALA A 124 6.70 25.49 0.70
CA ALA A 124 7.75 24.50 0.87
C ALA A 124 9.04 25.12 1.43
N CYS A 125 9.27 26.41 1.20
CA CYS A 125 10.47 27.09 1.65
C CYS A 125 10.63 27.14 3.17
N ASP A 126 9.53 27.16 3.93
CA ASP A 126 9.59 27.14 5.39
C ASP A 126 9.94 25.76 5.94
N PHE A 127 9.43 24.69 5.32
CA PHE A 127 9.82 23.32 5.62
C PHE A 127 11.28 23.05 5.25
N ALA A 128 11.72 23.51 4.08
CA ALA A 128 13.12 23.39 3.63
C ALA A 128 14.11 24.04 4.62
N ARG A 129 13.70 25.15 5.25
CA ARG A 129 14.50 25.88 6.24
C ARG A 129 14.35 25.36 7.67
N GLY A 130 13.53 24.33 7.89
CA GLY A 130 13.25 23.78 9.22
C GLY A 130 12.49 24.75 10.14
N ARG A 131 11.72 25.69 9.57
CA ARG A 131 10.98 26.73 10.33
C ARG A 131 9.59 26.30 10.78
N LEU A 132 9.08 25.19 10.25
CA LEU A 132 7.78 24.63 10.61
C LEU A 132 7.94 23.20 11.17
N PRO A 133 7.25 22.85 12.26
CA PRO A 133 7.25 21.49 12.78
C PRO A 133 6.49 20.53 11.83
N PRO A 134 6.78 19.21 11.86
CA PRO A 134 5.90 18.21 11.28
C PRO A 134 4.51 18.32 11.91
N HIS A 135 3.45 18.43 11.10
CA HIS A 135 2.06 18.29 11.55
C HIS A 135 1.62 16.83 11.57
#